data_AF-A0A9D8SFV7-F1
#
_entry.id   AF-A0A9D8SFV7-F1
#
_cell.length_a   1.000
_cell.length_b   1.000
_cell.length_c   1.000
_cell.angle_alpha   90.00
_cell.angle_beta   90.00
_cell.angle_gamma   90.00
#
_symmetry.space_group_name_H-M   'P 1'
#
loop_
_entity.id
_entity.type
_entity.pdbx_description
1 polymer ?
#
loop_
_entity_poly.entity_id
_entity_poly.type
_entity_poly.pdbx_seq_one_letter_code
_entity_poly.pdbx_strand_id
1 'polypeptide(L)'
;MKRSEKFRQANREAKATVLATVAVIAFWWVAGFGLADVDVSYLHTPLWVWGGCLGTWIFAILVTLFLTKYVFVDFDLDDEEETK
;
A
#
# COMPACT_ATOMS: atom_id res chain seq x y z
N MET A 1 3.00 26.22 -4.57
CA MET A 1 1.82 25.61 -5.21
C MET A 1 0.57 26.30 -4.69
N LYS A 2 -0.44 26.65 -5.50
CA LYS A 2 -1.65 27.29 -4.94
C LYS A 2 -2.36 26.32 -3.99
N ARG A 3 -3.00 26.82 -2.94
CA ARG A 3 -3.71 25.99 -1.93
C ARG A 3 -4.64 24.95 -2.54
N SER A 4 -5.35 25.29 -3.63
CA SER A 4 -6.22 24.36 -4.37
C SER A 4 -5.48 23.17 -5.00
N GLU A 5 -4.23 23.38 -5.42
CA GLU A 5 -3.40 22.34 -6.02
C GLU A 5 -2.80 21.43 -4.95
N LYS A 6 -2.38 21.99 -3.79
CA LYS A 6 -1.99 21.22 -2.59
C LYS A 6 -3.11 20.25 -2.18
N PHE A 7 -4.36 20.72 -2.11
CA PHE A 7 -5.52 19.84 -1.80
C PHE A 7 -5.78 18.77 -2.87
N ARG A 8 -5.62 19.10 -4.16
CA ARG A 8 -5.82 18.13 -5.25
C ARG A 8 -4.75 17.03 -5.20
N GLN A 9 -3.52 17.38 -4.84
CA GLN A 9 -2.43 16.43 -4.64
C GLN A 9 -2.70 15.52 -3.44
N ALA A 10 -3.03 16.08 -2.27
CA ALA A 10 -3.38 15.30 -1.09
C ALA A 10 -4.53 14.30 -1.36
N ASN A 11 -5.56 14.73 -2.11
CA ASN A 11 -6.65 13.83 -2.50
C ASN A 11 -6.20 12.73 -3.48
N ARG A 12 -5.23 13.01 -4.36
CA ARG A 12 -4.64 12.00 -5.25
C ARG A 12 -3.85 10.95 -4.46
N GLU A 13 -3.05 11.40 -3.50
CA GLU A 13 -2.27 10.54 -2.62
C GLU A 13 -3.18 9.67 -1.74
N ALA A 14 -4.23 10.24 -1.15
CA ALA A 14 -5.22 9.50 -0.38
C ALA A 14 -5.91 8.41 -1.21
N LYS A 15 -6.36 8.74 -2.43
CA LYS A 15 -6.99 7.75 -3.34
C LYS A 15 -6.04 6.63 -3.73
N ALA A 16 -4.77 6.95 -3.99
CA ALA A 16 -3.77 5.95 -4.30
C ALA A 16 -3.49 5.02 -3.11
N THR A 17 -3.46 5.55 -1.88
CA THR A 17 -3.33 4.75 -0.65
C THR A 17 -4.55 3.84 -0.43
N VAL A 18 -5.76 4.31 -0.73
CA VAL A 18 -6.96 3.46 -0.69
C VAL A 18 -6.85 2.31 -1.70
N LEU A 19 -6.44 2.60 -2.93
CA LEU A 19 -6.25 1.56 -3.96
C LEU A 19 -5.18 0.55 -3.56
N ALA A 20 -4.06 1.03 -2.99
CA ALA A 20 -3.01 0.19 -2.44
C ALA A 20 -3.52 -0.73 -1.32
N THR A 21 -4.33 -0.20 -0.40
CA THR A 21 -4.96 -1.00 0.67
C THR A 21 -5.84 -2.09 0.09
N VAL A 22 -6.66 -1.76 -0.90
CA VAL A 22 -7.52 -2.76 -1.60
C VAL A 22 -6.66 -3.84 -2.25
N ALA A 23 -5.55 -3.48 -2.89
CA ALA A 23 -4.63 -4.45 -3.50
C ALA A 23 -4.01 -5.39 -2.46
N VAL A 24 -3.60 -4.87 -1.29
CA VAL A 24 -3.04 -5.69 -0.20
C VAL A 24 -4.10 -6.64 0.36
N ILE A 25 -5.34 -6.18 0.56
CA ILE A 25 -6.45 -7.02 1.02
C ILE A 25 -6.75 -8.12 -0.01
N ALA A 26 -6.78 -7.79 -1.30
CA ALA A 26 -7.01 -8.77 -2.35
C ALA A 26 -5.89 -9.82 -2.40
N PHE A 27 -4.63 -9.39 -2.28
CA PHE A 27 -3.49 -10.30 -2.21
C PHE A 27 -3.60 -11.23 -1.00
N TRP A 28 -3.88 -10.69 0.19
CA TRP A 28 -4.08 -11.47 1.41
C TRP A 28 -5.20 -12.50 1.25
N TRP A 29 -6.31 -12.10 0.64
CA TRP A 29 -7.46 -12.98 0.45
C TRP A 29 -7.12 -14.17 -0.46
N VAL A 30 -6.43 -13.90 -1.58
CA VAL A 30 -5.98 -14.96 -2.51
C VAL A 30 -4.88 -15.82 -1.88
N ALA A 31 -3.91 -15.22 -1.18
CA ALA A 31 -2.80 -15.95 -0.59
C ALA A 31 -3.17 -16.72 0.69
N GLY A 32 -4.21 -16.29 1.40
CA GLY A 32 -4.75 -17.00 2.55
C GLY A 32 -5.74 -18.09 2.13
N PHE A 33 -6.86 -17.72 1.51
CA PHE A 33 -7.92 -18.66 1.18
C PHE A 33 -7.62 -19.46 -0.10
N GLY A 34 -6.99 -18.85 -1.10
CA GLY A 34 -6.66 -19.54 -2.35
C GLY A 34 -5.56 -20.60 -2.21
N LEU A 35 -4.73 -20.52 -1.16
CA LEU A 35 -3.74 -21.53 -0.81
C LEU A 35 -4.22 -22.48 0.30
N ALA A 36 -5.44 -22.29 0.82
CA ALA A 36 -5.93 -23.05 1.97
C ALA A 36 -6.11 -24.55 1.68
N ASP A 37 -6.52 -24.90 0.46
CA ASP A 37 -6.70 -26.30 0.02
C ASP A 37 -5.40 -26.95 -0.46
N VAL A 38 -4.26 -26.26 -0.35
CA VAL A 38 -2.95 -26.78 -0.76
C VAL A 38 -2.29 -27.48 0.42
N ASP A 39 -2.23 -28.82 0.37
CA ASP A 39 -1.57 -29.69 1.36
C ASP A 39 -0.02 -29.64 1.32
N VAL A 40 0.55 -28.49 0.98
CA VAL A 40 1.99 -28.26 1.02
C VAL A 40 2.33 -27.59 2.35
N SER A 41 3.23 -28.20 3.10
CA SER A 41 3.76 -27.65 4.35
C SER A 41 5.24 -27.35 4.22
N TYR A 42 5.67 -26.20 4.72
CA TYR A 42 7.08 -25.79 4.80
C TYR A 42 7.42 -25.48 6.25
N LEU A 43 8.48 -26.09 6.79
CA LEU A 43 8.90 -25.97 8.20
C LEU A 43 7.78 -26.31 9.20
N HIS A 44 7.00 -27.36 8.94
CA HIS A 44 5.83 -27.78 9.73
C HIS A 44 4.67 -26.77 9.77
N THR A 45 4.74 -25.69 9.00
CA THR A 45 3.66 -24.71 8.83
C THR A 45 3.04 -24.82 7.43
N PRO A 46 1.70 -24.81 7.31
CA PRO A 46 1.03 -24.84 6.03
C PRO A 46 1.41 -23.66 5.13
N LEU A 47 1.45 -23.87 3.81
CA LEU A 47 1.84 -22.85 2.84
C LEU A 47 0.93 -21.61 2.87
N TRP A 48 -0.36 -21.78 3.17
CA TRP A 48 -1.30 -20.65 3.31
C TRP A 48 -0.95 -19.71 4.47
N VAL A 49 -0.30 -20.20 5.53
CA VAL A 49 0.20 -19.35 6.63
C VAL A 49 1.37 -18.51 6.14
N TRP A 50 2.28 -19.11 5.38
CA TRP A 50 3.41 -18.40 4.78
C TRP A 50 2.97 -17.37 3.73
N GLY A 51 2.09 -17.76 2.81
CA GLY A 51 1.54 -16.89 1.78
C GLY A 51 0.67 -15.78 2.35
N GLY A 52 -0.27 -16.13 3.22
CA GLY A 52 -1.22 -15.22 3.84
C GLY A 52 -0.56 -14.24 4.82
N CYS A 53 0.35 -14.68 5.68
CA CYS A 53 0.98 -13.77 6.66
C CYS A 53 2.24 -13.12 6.09
N LEU A 54 3.24 -13.94 5.74
CA LEU A 54 4.57 -13.44 5.40
C LEU A 54 4.61 -12.86 3.98
N GLY A 55 3.91 -13.51 3.05
CA GLY A 55 3.73 -13.01 1.68
C GLY A 55 3.00 -11.67 1.67
N THR A 56 1.90 -11.53 2.41
CA THR A 56 1.15 -10.26 2.50
C THR A 56 1.99 -9.16 3.12
N TRP A 57 2.79 -9.48 4.15
CA TRP A 57 3.69 -8.50 4.76
C TRP A 57 4.73 -7.97 3.76
N ILE A 58 5.40 -8.87 3.01
CA ILE A 58 6.35 -8.48 1.96
C ILE A 58 5.64 -7.67 0.87
N PHE A 59 4.44 -8.08 0.45
CA PHE A 59 3.66 -7.39 -0.55
C PHE A 59 3.29 -5.96 -0.10
N ALA A 60 2.88 -5.78 1.15
CA ALA A 60 2.59 -4.46 1.72
C ALA A 60 3.83 -3.54 1.73
N ILE A 61 5.02 -4.08 2.01
CA ILE A 61 6.28 -3.33 1.90
C ILE A 61 6.50 -2.87 0.46
N LEU A 62 6.36 -3.78 -0.51
CA LEU A 62 6.55 -3.46 -1.93
C LEU A 62 5.57 -2.38 -2.41
N VAL A 63 4.29 -2.49 -2.03
CA VAL A 63 3.26 -1.50 -2.35
C VAL A 63 3.59 -0.14 -1.72
N THR A 64 4.07 -0.12 -0.48
CA THR A 64 4.46 1.11 0.21
C THR A 64 5.66 1.76 -0.48
N LEU A 65 6.70 0.98 -0.82
CA LEU A 65 7.86 1.48 -1.58
C LEU A 65 7.44 2.04 -2.95
N PHE A 66 6.48 1.40 -3.62
CA PHE A 66 5.93 1.88 -4.87
C PHE A 66 5.19 3.22 -4.68
N LEU A 67 4.33 3.34 -3.67
CA LEU A 67 3.63 4.59 -3.36
C LEU A 67 4.61 5.73 -3.08
N THR A 68 5.60 5.49 -2.21
CA THR A 68 6.59 6.50 -1.86
C THR A 68 7.42 6.96 -3.06
N LYS A 69 7.74 6.06 -3.99
CA LYS A 69 8.59 6.38 -5.14
C LYS A 69 7.83 7.06 -6.30
N TYR A 70 6.56 6.69 -6.52
CA TYR A 70 5.84 7.07 -7.74
C TYR A 70 4.60 7.95 -7.50
N VAL A 71 4.07 7.97 -6.28
CA VAL A 71 2.80 8.64 -5.96
C VAL A 71 3.00 9.80 -5.01
N PHE A 72 3.72 9.59 -3.91
CA PHE A 72 4.02 10.64 -2.95
C PHE A 72 5.06 11.58 -3.56
N VAL A 73 4.70 12.85 -3.60
CA VAL A 73 5.58 13.93 -4.01
C VAL A 73 5.79 14.77 -2.77
N ASP A 74 7.04 15.05 -2.44
CA ASP A 74 7.38 15.90 -1.30
C ASP A 74 7.00 17.34 -1.64
N PHE A 75 6.17 17.97 -0.81
CA PHE A 75 5.78 19.37 -0.97
C PHE A 75 5.79 20.06 0.38
N ASP A 76 6.35 21.29 0.40
CA ASP A 76 6.37 22.09 1.61
C ASP A 76 4.96 22.55 1.98
N LEU A 77 4.57 22.23 3.20
CA LEU A 77 3.29 22.60 3.78
C LEU A 77 3.35 23.98 4.43
N ASP A 78 4.55 24.50 4.72
CA ASP A 78 4.68 25.87 5.19
C ASP A 78 4.15 26.80 4.10
N ASP A 79 3.09 27.50 4.46
CA ASP A 79 2.59 28.61 3.68
C ASP A 79 3.62 29.73 3.90
N GLU A 80 4.52 29.94 2.95
CA GLU A 80 4.91 31.31 2.60
C GLU A 80 3.62 31.98 2.11
N GLU A 81 2.77 32.37 3.07
CA GLU A 81 1.71 33.32 2.88
C GLU A 81 2.35 34.51 2.17
N GLU A 82 1.79 34.83 1.00
CA GLU A 82 2.11 36.01 0.23
C GLU A 82 2.25 37.20 1.17
N THR A 83 3.49 37.62 1.40
CA THR A 83 3.74 38.97 1.89
C THR A 83 3.33 39.90 0.74
N LYS A 84 2.08 40.37 0.75
CA LYS A 84 1.62 41.55 0.00
C LYS A 84 0.25 42.02 0.47
#